data_AF-A0A1K1RDD7-F1
#
_entry.id   AF-A0A1K1RDD7-F1
#
_cell.length_a   1.000
_cell.length_b   1.000
_cell.length_c   1.000
_cell.angle_alpha   90.00
_cell.angle_beta   90.00
_cell.angle_gamma   90.00
#
_symmetry.space_group_name_H-M   'P 1'
#
loop_
_entity.id
_entity.type
_entity.pdbx_description
1 polymer ?
#
loop_
_entity_poly.entity_id
_entity_poly.type
_entity_poly.pdbx_seq_one_letter_code
_entity_poly.pdbx_strand_id
1 'polypeptide(L)'
;MNHRREPPIDETEWAAQERGLRAARTGTHHAMDPSSESYRALADALASAPIAEPPAGFAASVAARIAHDDARFERGLSRLLAGLFISALVVVASIYGEECLDLLAGRWGSGATGLVMAGLSCLALTWTMARLWERTRPG
;
A
#
# COMPACT_ATOMS: atom_id res chain seq x y z
N MET A 1 28.90 -1.05 -1.70
CA MET A 1 27.50 -0.78 -2.10
C MET A 1 27.38 0.71 -2.39
N ASN A 2 27.13 1.07 -3.65
CA ASN A 2 27.12 2.45 -4.12
C ASN A 2 25.66 2.89 -4.28
N HIS A 3 25.14 3.69 -3.34
CA HIS A 3 23.81 4.28 -3.47
C HIS A 3 23.86 5.32 -4.58
N ARG A 4 23.47 4.95 -5.81
CA ARG A 4 23.14 5.97 -6.81
C ARG A 4 21.99 6.79 -6.22
N ARG A 5 22.27 8.03 -5.85
CA ARG A 5 21.22 9.00 -5.51
C ARG A 5 20.37 9.12 -6.77
N GLU A 6 19.15 8.61 -6.72
CA GLU A 6 18.17 8.92 -7.75
C GLU A 6 18.03 10.44 -7.81
N PRO A 7 18.16 11.04 -8.99
CA PRO A 7 17.97 12.48 -9.12
C PRO A 7 16.53 12.82 -8.65
N PRO A 8 16.34 13.96 -7.98
CA PRO A 8 15.01 14.39 -7.60
C PRO A 8 14.11 14.47 -8.84
N ILE A 9 12.90 13.95 -8.72
CA ILE A 9 11.91 14.01 -9.81
C ILE A 9 11.46 15.47 -9.95
N ASP A 10 11.77 16.09 -11.08
CA ASP A 10 11.24 17.40 -11.44
C ASP A 10 9.81 17.24 -11.95
N GLU A 11 8.84 17.75 -11.19
CA GLU A 11 7.41 17.69 -11.55
C GLU A 11 7.11 18.37 -12.89
N THR A 12 7.86 19.42 -13.23
CA THR A 12 7.66 20.16 -14.47
C THR A 12 8.15 19.36 -15.68
N GLU A 13 9.30 18.70 -15.54
CA GLU A 13 9.85 17.80 -16.53
C GLU A 13 8.95 16.58 -16.72
N TRP A 14 8.49 15.97 -15.62
CA TRP A 14 7.57 14.83 -15.65
C TRP A 14 6.25 15.20 -16.35
N ALA A 15 5.67 16.36 -16.04
CA ALA A 15 4.45 16.81 -16.69
C ALA A 15 4.65 17.05 -18.20
N ALA A 16 5.82 17.56 -18.61
CA ALA A 16 6.15 17.75 -20.02
C ALA A 16 6.29 16.41 -20.76
N GLN A 17 6.90 15.40 -20.13
CA GLN A 17 7.00 14.03 -20.65
C GLN A 17 5.62 13.41 -20.86
N GLU A 18 4.76 13.50 -19.84
CA GLU A 18 3.42 12.90 -19.87
C GLU A 18 2.53 13.56 -20.94
N ARG A 19 2.63 14.89 -21.12
CA ARG A 19 1.95 15.61 -22.21
C ARG A 19 2.42 15.14 -23.59
N GLY A 20 3.73 15.06 -23.80
CA GLY A 20 4.33 14.61 -25.07
C GLY A 20 3.94 13.18 -25.42
N LEU A 21 4.01 12.27 -24.44
CA LEU A 21 3.62 10.86 -24.60
C LEU A 21 2.13 10.72 -24.93
N ARG A 22 1.26 11.48 -24.24
CA ARG A 22 -0.17 11.46 -24.51
C ARG A 22 -0.49 11.97 -25.92
N ALA A 23 0.14 13.07 -26.33
CA ALA A 23 -0.03 13.64 -27.67
C ALA A 23 0.39 12.66 -28.79
N ALA A 24 1.48 11.92 -28.60
CA ALA A 24 1.91 10.86 -29.51
C ALA A 24 0.85 9.74 -29.62
N ARG A 25 0.33 9.26 -28.49
CA ARG A 25 -0.72 8.21 -28.46
C ARG A 25 -2.02 8.64 -29.12
N THR A 26 -2.41 9.90 -28.96
CA THR A 26 -3.67 10.44 -29.50
C THR A 26 -3.52 11.02 -30.91
N GLY A 27 -2.32 11.03 -31.48
CA GLY A 27 -2.05 11.64 -32.79
C GLY A 27 -2.33 13.14 -32.83
N THR A 28 -2.22 13.83 -31.69
CA THR A 28 -2.56 15.25 -31.59
C THR A 28 -1.34 16.11 -31.94
N HIS A 29 -1.47 16.91 -33.00
CA HIS A 29 -0.40 17.75 -33.54
C HIS A 29 -0.60 19.24 -33.27
N HIS A 30 -1.17 19.59 -32.11
CA HIS A 30 -1.21 20.99 -31.67
C HIS A 30 0.18 21.42 -31.20
N ALA A 31 0.51 22.70 -31.42
CA ALA A 31 1.74 23.30 -30.92
C ALA A 31 1.79 23.19 -29.39
N MET A 32 2.90 22.68 -28.87
CA MET A 32 3.12 22.49 -27.43
C MET A 32 4.36 23.27 -26.97
N ASP A 33 4.63 23.24 -25.67
CA ASP A 33 5.93 23.71 -25.19
C ASP A 33 7.07 22.86 -25.80
N PRO A 34 8.27 23.44 -26.03
CA PRO A 34 9.36 22.75 -26.72
C PRO A 34 9.79 21.43 -26.06
N SER A 35 9.63 21.32 -24.74
CA SER A 35 9.97 20.10 -24.00
C SER A 35 8.98 18.98 -24.32
N SER A 36 7.68 19.26 -24.27
CA SER A 36 6.64 18.31 -24.65
C SER A 36 6.70 17.91 -26.12
N GLU A 37 7.09 18.81 -27.03
CA GLU A 37 7.31 18.45 -28.45
C GLU A 37 8.47 17.47 -28.62
N SER A 38 9.57 17.69 -27.90
CA SER A 38 10.74 16.80 -27.90
C SER A 38 10.35 15.41 -27.39
N TYR A 39 9.58 15.33 -26.31
CA TYR A 39 9.08 14.06 -25.78
C TYR A 39 8.06 13.38 -26.69
N ARG A 40 7.22 14.13 -27.41
CA ARG A 40 6.33 13.56 -28.44
C ARG A 40 7.14 12.92 -29.55
N ALA A 41 8.16 13.61 -30.08
CA ALA A 41 9.02 13.08 -31.13
C ALA A 41 9.77 11.82 -30.68
N LEU A 42 10.22 11.78 -29.43
CA LEU A 42 10.83 10.60 -28.84
C LEU A 42 9.84 9.44 -28.72
N ALA A 43 8.61 9.69 -28.26
CA ALA A 43 7.57 8.67 -28.17
C ALA A 43 7.19 8.11 -29.54
N ASP A 44 7.06 8.97 -30.56
CA ASP A 44 6.81 8.57 -31.95
C ASP A 44 7.97 7.71 -32.49
N ALA A 45 9.22 8.11 -32.22
CA ALA A 45 10.41 7.35 -32.61
C ALA A 45 10.45 5.96 -31.95
N LEU A 46 10.19 5.88 -30.65
CA LEU A 46 10.13 4.61 -29.92
C LEU A 46 9.00 3.70 -30.41
N ALA A 47 7.84 4.26 -30.74
CA ALA A 47 6.72 3.51 -31.30
C ALA A 47 7.01 2.98 -32.71
N SER A 48 7.82 3.71 -33.49
CA SER A 48 8.23 3.29 -34.84
C SER A 48 9.41 2.30 -34.86
N ALA A 49 10.07 2.10 -33.73
CA ALA A 49 11.22 1.21 -33.64
C ALA A 49 10.80 -0.26 -33.80
N PRO A 50 11.58 -1.09 -34.51
CA PRO A 50 11.30 -2.53 -34.61
C PRO A 50 11.40 -3.17 -33.22
N ILE A 51 10.26 -3.61 -32.69
CA ILE A 51 10.18 -4.28 -31.39
C ILE A 51 10.61 -5.72 -31.59
N ALA A 52 11.75 -6.11 -31.01
CA ALA A 52 12.07 -7.53 -30.86
C ALA A 52 11.07 -8.17 -29.89
N GLU A 53 10.59 -9.37 -30.20
CA GLU A 53 9.72 -10.08 -29.27
C GLU A 53 10.41 -10.26 -27.91
N PRO A 54 9.72 -9.95 -26.80
CA PRO A 54 10.30 -10.14 -25.49
C PRO A 54 10.59 -11.63 -25.27
N PRO A 55 11.65 -11.98 -24.51
CA PRO A 55 11.99 -13.38 -24.26
C PRO A 55 10.83 -14.13 -23.61
N ALA A 56 10.74 -15.43 -23.89
CA ALA A 56 9.70 -16.28 -23.31
C ALA A 56 9.69 -16.16 -21.78
N GLY A 57 8.51 -15.92 -21.21
CA GLY A 57 8.33 -15.75 -19.76
C GLY A 57 8.63 -14.34 -19.23
N PHE A 58 8.99 -13.37 -20.07
CA PHE A 58 9.17 -11.97 -19.64
C PHE A 58 7.95 -11.44 -18.87
N ALA A 59 6.76 -11.58 -19.45
CA ALA A 59 5.51 -11.13 -18.80
C ALA A 59 5.28 -11.80 -17.44
N ALA A 60 5.57 -13.11 -17.33
CA ALA A 60 5.45 -13.84 -16.08
C ALA A 60 6.45 -13.34 -15.02
N SER A 61 7.69 -13.06 -15.43
CA SER A 61 8.73 -12.54 -14.53
C SER A 61 8.43 -11.13 -14.02
N VAL A 62 7.88 -10.26 -14.89
CA VAL A 62 7.47 -8.90 -14.53
C VAL A 62 6.26 -8.94 -13.61
N ALA A 63 5.25 -9.76 -13.93
CA ALA A 63 4.07 -9.93 -13.09
C ALA A 63 4.44 -10.43 -11.69
N ALA A 64 5.34 -11.43 -11.61
CA ALA A 64 5.83 -11.94 -10.33
C ALA A 64 6.58 -10.88 -9.51
N ARG A 65 7.38 -10.03 -10.17
CA ARG A 65 8.10 -8.93 -9.51
C ARG A 65 7.12 -7.90 -8.94
N ILE A 66 6.19 -7.42 -9.75
CA ILE A 66 5.20 -6.41 -9.35
C ILE A 66 4.35 -6.93 -8.19
N ALA A 67 3.85 -8.17 -8.30
CA ALA A 67 3.04 -8.78 -7.25
C ALA A 67 3.81 -8.92 -5.92
N HIS A 68 5.12 -9.17 -5.97
CA HIS A 68 5.94 -9.25 -4.77
C HIS A 68 6.11 -7.90 -4.07
N ASP A 69 6.37 -6.84 -4.83
CA ASP A 69 6.59 -5.50 -4.29
C ASP A 69 5.28 -4.89 -3.75
N ASP A 70 4.17 -5.08 -4.47
CA ASP A 70 2.84 -4.63 -4.04
C ASP A 70 2.42 -5.31 -2.74
N ALA A 71 2.58 -6.64 -2.65
CA ALA A 71 2.30 -7.38 -1.43
C ALA A 71 3.19 -6.94 -0.24
N ARG A 72 4.42 -6.47 -0.49
CA ARG A 72 5.30 -5.94 0.57
C ARG A 72 4.84 -4.58 1.04
N PHE A 73 4.46 -3.70 0.12
CA PHE A 73 3.94 -2.37 0.43
C PHE A 73 2.62 -2.44 1.20
N GLU A 74 1.66 -3.21 0.68
CA GLU A 74 0.35 -3.40 1.30
C GLU A 74 0.50 -3.96 2.73
N ARG A 75 1.33 -5.00 2.92
CA ARG A 75 1.60 -5.55 4.27
C ARG A 75 2.23 -4.51 5.20
N GLY A 76 3.12 -3.65 4.70
CA GLY A 76 3.73 -2.58 5.48
C GLY A 76 2.68 -1.56 5.92
N LEU A 77 1.87 -1.09 4.98
CA LEU A 77 0.81 -0.12 5.21
C LEU A 77 -0.25 -0.67 6.18
N SER A 78 -0.74 -1.90 5.96
CA SER A 78 -1.72 -2.53 6.85
C SER A 78 -1.19 -2.69 8.28
N ARG A 79 0.11 -3.00 8.45
CA ARG A 79 0.72 -3.09 9.79
C ARG A 79 0.80 -1.73 10.47
N LEU A 80 1.15 -0.69 9.72
CA LEU A 80 1.19 0.68 10.24
C LEU A 80 -0.21 1.14 10.65
N LEU A 81 -1.22 0.95 9.79
CA LEU A 81 -2.61 1.27 10.12
C LEU A 81 -3.09 0.47 11.33
N ALA A 82 -2.81 -0.84 11.39
CA ALA A 82 -3.18 -1.66 12.54
C ALA A 82 -2.52 -1.13 13.83
N GLY A 83 -1.23 -0.78 13.78
CA GLY A 83 -0.53 -0.16 14.91
C GLY A 83 -1.16 1.16 15.34
N LEU A 84 -1.50 2.02 14.38
CA LEU A 84 -2.19 3.28 14.63
C LEU A 84 -3.55 3.05 15.31
N PHE A 85 -4.38 2.16 14.77
CA PHE A 85 -5.69 1.84 15.34
C PHE A 85 -5.59 1.26 16.76
N ILE A 86 -4.64 0.34 16.99
CA ILE A 86 -4.39 -0.21 18.33
C ILE A 86 -3.98 0.91 19.29
N SER A 87 -3.07 1.80 18.87
CA SER A 87 -2.64 2.94 19.70
C SER A 87 -3.80 3.88 20.03
N ALA A 88 -4.64 4.20 19.04
CA ALA A 88 -5.83 5.04 19.24
C ALA A 88 -6.83 4.36 20.18
N LEU A 89 -7.04 3.05 20.03
CA LEU A 89 -7.92 2.27 20.91
C LEU A 89 -7.42 2.28 22.35
N VAL A 90 -6.11 2.16 22.58
CA VAL A 90 -5.51 2.26 23.93
C VAL A 90 -5.75 3.65 24.54
N VAL A 91 -5.58 4.72 23.75
CA VAL A 91 -5.83 6.10 24.21
C VAL A 91 -7.31 6.33 24.53
N VAL A 92 -8.21 5.87 23.66
CA VAL A 92 -9.66 5.99 23.91
C VAL A 92 -10.07 5.18 25.13
N ALA A 93 -9.55 3.96 25.28
CA ALA A 93 -9.82 3.11 26.43
C ALA A 93 -9.24 3.68 27.73
N SER A 94 -8.11 4.38 27.70
CA SER A 94 -7.55 5.00 28.92
C SER A 94 -8.33 6.24 29.37
N ILE A 95 -8.96 6.96 28.44
CA ILE A 95 -9.74 8.17 28.76
C ILE A 95 -11.19 7.80 29.12
N TYR A 96 -11.82 6.91 28.35
CA TYR A 96 -13.27 6.64 28.43
C TYR A 96 -13.60 5.20 28.84
N GLY A 97 -12.60 4.38 29.16
CA GLY A 97 -12.81 2.96 29.42
C GLY A 97 -13.72 2.69 30.60
N GLU A 98 -13.52 3.39 31.72
CA GLU A 98 -14.33 3.20 32.93
C GLU A 98 -15.79 3.61 32.70
N GLU A 99 -16.04 4.79 32.12
CA GLU A 99 -17.39 5.26 31.79
C GLU A 99 -18.13 4.29 30.85
N CYS A 100 -17.43 3.75 29.86
CA CYS A 100 -17.99 2.78 28.92
C CYS A 100 -18.31 1.45 29.62
N LEU A 101 -17.44 0.98 30.52
CA LEU A 101 -17.66 -0.22 31.32
C LEU A 101 -18.82 -0.03 32.30
N ASP A 102 -18.97 1.14 32.91
CA ASP A 102 -20.05 1.46 33.83
C ASP A 102 -21.41 1.51 33.11
N LEU A 103 -21.47 2.06 31.90
CA LEU A 103 -22.67 2.01 31.07
C LEU A 103 -23.07 0.57 30.71
N LEU A 104 -22.09 -0.27 30.37
CA LEU A 104 -22.33 -1.70 30.10
C LEU A 104 -22.79 -2.44 31.35
N ALA A 105 -22.13 -2.21 32.49
CA ALA A 105 -22.48 -2.80 33.77
C ALA A 105 -23.87 -2.34 34.24
N GLY A 106 -24.24 -1.08 34.01
CA GLY A 106 -25.57 -0.56 34.28
C GLY A 106 -26.67 -1.23 33.44
N ARG A 107 -26.33 -1.67 32.21
CA ARG A 107 -27.29 -2.31 31.30
C ARG A 107 -27.43 -3.82 31.49
N TRP A 108 -26.35 -4.52 31.79
CA TRP A 108 -26.27 -5.99 31.84
C TRP A 108 -25.94 -6.57 33.23
N GLY A 109 -25.56 -5.73 34.19
CA GLY A 109 -25.03 -6.14 35.49
C GLY A 109 -23.52 -6.39 35.46
N SER A 110 -22.82 -5.98 36.52
CA SER A 110 -21.35 -6.06 36.62
C SER A 110 -20.77 -7.47 36.42
N GLY A 111 -21.47 -8.51 36.90
CA GLY A 111 -21.07 -9.90 36.71
C GLY A 111 -21.11 -10.37 35.25
N ALA A 112 -22.13 -9.96 34.50
CA ALA A 112 -22.26 -10.33 33.08
C ALA A 112 -21.21 -9.60 32.23
N THR A 113 -20.97 -8.31 32.50
CA THR A 113 -19.93 -7.52 31.82
C THR A 113 -18.54 -8.12 32.06
N GLY A 114 -18.23 -8.52 33.30
CA GLY A 114 -16.96 -9.17 33.62
C GLY A 114 -16.74 -10.50 32.88
N LEU A 115 -17.77 -11.34 32.80
CA LEU A 115 -17.71 -12.61 32.06
C LEU A 115 -17.52 -12.40 30.55
N VAL A 116 -18.18 -11.41 29.96
CA VAL A 116 -18.01 -11.06 28.54
C VAL A 116 -16.58 -10.58 28.28
N MET A 117 -16.02 -9.73 29.14
CA MET A 117 -14.65 -9.24 28.98
C MET A 117 -13.61 -10.34 29.17
N ALA A 118 -13.81 -11.25 30.12
CA ALA A 118 -12.98 -12.44 30.29
C ALA A 118 -13.04 -13.35 29.06
N GLY A 119 -14.23 -13.56 28.48
CA GLY A 119 -14.41 -14.32 27.24
C GLY A 119 -13.70 -13.68 26.05
N LEU A 120 -13.89 -12.38 25.85
CA LEU A 120 -13.25 -11.62 24.77
C LEU A 120 -11.72 -11.64 24.88
N SER A 121 -11.17 -11.43 26.08
CA SER A 121 -9.73 -11.48 26.30
C SER A 121 -9.15 -12.88 26.08
N CYS A 122 -9.84 -13.93 26.50
CA CYS A 122 -9.44 -15.32 26.25
C CYS A 122 -9.43 -15.65 24.75
N LEU A 123 -10.46 -15.23 24.00
CA LEU A 123 -10.51 -15.39 22.55
C LEU A 123 -9.39 -14.62 21.85
N ALA A 124 -9.14 -13.38 22.26
CA ALA A 124 -8.06 -12.56 21.72
C ALA A 124 -6.67 -13.19 21.98
N LEU A 125 -6.43 -13.69 23.19
CA LEU A 125 -5.18 -14.39 23.55
C LEU A 125 -5.02 -15.69 22.76
N THR A 126 -6.07 -16.49 22.63
CA THR A 126 -6.02 -17.74 21.87
C THR A 126 -5.72 -17.47 20.39
N TRP A 127 -6.38 -16.47 19.81
CA TRP A 127 -6.17 -16.09 18.41
C TRP A 127 -4.77 -15.54 18.15
N THR A 128 -4.27 -14.67 19.04
CA THR A 128 -2.90 -14.13 18.92
C THR A 128 -1.85 -15.22 19.05
N MET A 129 -2.04 -16.18 19.96
CA MET A 129 -1.16 -17.34 20.11
C MET A 129 -1.16 -18.23 18.86
N ALA A 130 -2.33 -18.56 18.32
CA ALA A 130 -2.45 -19.33 17.08
C ALA A 130 -1.73 -18.64 15.91
N ARG A 131 -1.90 -17.32 15.78
CA ARG A 131 -1.27 -16.51 14.74
C ARG A 131 0.24 -16.40 14.89
N LEU A 132 0.76 -16.39 16.12
CA LEU A 132 2.19 -16.43 16.40
C LEU A 132 2.78 -17.80 16.05
N TRP A 133 2.07 -18.89 16.36
CA TRP A 133 2.50 -20.25 16.04
C TRP A 133 2.59 -20.48 14.52
N GLU A 134 1.59 -20.02 13.75
CA GLU A 134 1.63 -20.09 12.28
C GLU A 134 2.83 -19.37 11.68
N ARG A 135 3.30 -18.28 12.31
CA ARG A 135 4.49 -17.56 11.85
C ARG A 135 5.80 -18.27 12.18
N THR A 136 5.84 -19.11 13.22
CA THR A 136 7.06 -19.79 13.66
C THR A 136 7.23 -21.21 13.13
N ARG A 137 6.23 -21.79 12.44
CA ARG A 137 6.43 -23.06 11.73
C ARG A 137 7.30 -22.80 10.48
N PRO A 138 8.53 -23.34 10.40
CA PRO A 138 9.25 -23.38 9.14
C PRO A 138 8.50 -24.34 8.20
N GLY A 139 8.04 -23.83 7.07
CA GLY A 139 7.61 -24.64 5.92
C GLY A 139 8.81 -25.08 5.11
#